data_AF-A0A349DCL9-F1
#
_entry.id   AF-A0A349DCL9-F1
#
_cell.length_a   1.000
_cell.length_b   1.000
_cell.length_c   1.000
_cell.angle_alpha   90.00
_cell.angle_beta   90.00
_cell.angle_gamma   90.00
#
_symmetry.space_group_name_H-M   'P 1'
#
loop_
_entity.id
_entity.type
_entity.pdbx_description
1 polymer ?
#
loop_
_entity_poly.entity_id
_entity_poly.type
_entity_poly.pdbx_seq_one_letter_code
_entity_poly.pdbx_strand_id
1 'polypeptide(L)'
;DKVEIDKCTVNIAKVLADIFDIPESTIHITSKQNFDSKKYSESDKTTKYYSFYIFIVQIDNLPDQFRKSSFKHKNKKYYWMTFDEMLSNRKIKKMNLDVVDQVRTLNNTLLKD
;
A
#
# COMPACT_ATOMS: atom_id res chain seq x y z
N ASP A 1 -3.91 27.68 -14.58
CA ASP A 1 -4.37 26.31 -14.88
C ASP A 1 -3.41 25.28 -14.31
N LYS A 2 -3.77 24.64 -13.19
CA LYS A 2 -3.03 23.48 -12.70
C LYS A 2 -3.50 22.29 -13.53
N VAL A 3 -2.69 21.91 -14.51
CA VAL A 3 -2.86 20.62 -15.20
C VAL A 3 -2.68 19.54 -14.13
N GLU A 4 -3.80 18.97 -13.70
CA GLU A 4 -3.82 17.79 -12.84
C GLU A 4 -3.42 16.62 -13.72
N ILE A 5 -2.11 16.38 -13.81
CA ILE A 5 -1.58 15.18 -14.46
C ILE A 5 -2.04 14.01 -13.57
N ASP A 6 -2.92 13.15 -14.08
CA ASP A 6 -3.22 11.85 -13.47
C ASP A 6 -1.94 11.00 -13.52
N LYS A 7 -1.05 11.20 -12.53
CA LYS A 7 0.33 10.69 -12.50
C LYS A 7 0.44 9.21 -12.15
N CYS A 8 -0.66 8.45 -12.12
CA CYS A 8 -0.59 7.01 -11.90
C CYS A 8 -1.16 6.24 -13.09
N THR A 9 -0.38 6.19 -14.18
CA THR A 9 -0.55 5.24 -15.30
C THR A 9 -0.12 3.81 -14.93
N VAL A 10 0.23 3.58 -13.66
CA VAL A 10 0.67 2.27 -13.17
C VAL A 10 -0.52 1.34 -13.11
N ASN A 11 -0.52 0.30 -13.94
CA ASN A 11 -1.44 -0.83 -13.79
C ASN A 11 -1.00 -1.65 -12.55
N ILE A 12 -1.59 -1.33 -11.40
CA ILE A 12 -1.28 -1.99 -10.13
C ILE A 12 -1.62 -3.49 -10.16
N ALA A 13 -2.64 -3.90 -10.93
CA ALA A 13 -2.97 -5.32 -11.08
C ALA A 13 -1.83 -6.08 -11.75
N LYS A 14 -1.27 -5.55 -12.84
CA LYS A 14 -0.09 -6.11 -13.49
C LYS A 14 1.13 -6.15 -12.56
N VAL A 15 1.37 -5.08 -11.80
CA VAL A 15 2.48 -5.04 -10.82
C VAL A 15 2.32 -6.12 -9.75
N LEU A 16 1.11 -6.31 -9.21
CA LEU A 16 0.84 -7.33 -8.20
C LEU A 16 0.91 -8.75 -8.79
N ALA A 17 0.41 -8.94 -10.02
CA ALA A 17 0.55 -10.19 -10.78
C ALA A 17 2.03 -10.58 -10.92
N ASP A 18 2.87 -9.65 -11.35
CA ASP A 18 4.32 -9.86 -11.48
C ASP A 18 5.00 -10.05 -10.12
N ILE A 19 4.55 -9.37 -9.05
CA ILE A 19 5.14 -9.52 -7.72
C ILE A 19 4.84 -10.88 -7.12
N PHE A 20 3.64 -11.41 -7.31
CA PHE A 20 3.19 -12.64 -6.66
C PHE A 20 3.17 -13.86 -7.60
N ASP A 21 3.53 -13.69 -8.87
CA ASP A 21 3.43 -14.74 -9.91
C ASP A 21 2.01 -15.33 -9.99
N ILE A 22 1.00 -14.46 -9.98
CA ILE A 22 -0.42 -14.82 -10.10
C ILE A 22 -1.04 -14.17 -11.35
N PRO A 23 -2.12 -14.73 -11.91
CA PRO A 23 -2.78 -14.13 -13.08
C PRO A 23 -3.37 -12.77 -12.74
N GLU A 24 -3.17 -11.77 -13.62
CA GLU A 24 -3.76 -10.42 -13.46
C GLU A 24 -5.28 -10.47 -13.32
N SER A 25 -5.95 -11.43 -13.97
CA SER A 25 -7.40 -11.65 -13.89
C SER A 25 -7.92 -12.03 -12.50
N THR A 26 -7.05 -12.39 -11.56
CA THR A 26 -7.43 -12.69 -10.16
C THR A 26 -7.41 -11.46 -9.26
N ILE A 27 -7.03 -10.29 -9.79
CA ILE A 27 -6.75 -9.08 -9.01
C ILE A 27 -7.80 -8.02 -9.32
N HIS A 28 -8.60 -7.68 -8.32
CA HIS A 28 -9.69 -6.73 -8.43
C HIS A 28 -9.41 -5.50 -7.60
N ILE A 29 -9.27 -4.35 -8.25
CA ILE A 29 -9.09 -3.07 -7.57
C ILE A 29 -10.47 -2.57 -7.14
N THR A 30 -10.71 -2.50 -5.84
CA THR A 30 -12.01 -2.08 -5.27
C THR A 30 -12.06 -0.59 -4.97
N SER A 31 -10.91 0.04 -4.73
CA SER A 31 -10.83 1.49 -4.51
C SER A 31 -9.45 2.04 -4.89
N LYS A 32 -9.43 3.28 -5.37
CA LYS A 32 -8.22 4.10 -5.59
C LYS A 32 -8.45 5.43 -4.89
N GLN A 33 -7.51 5.82 -4.02
CA GLN A 33 -7.49 7.10 -3.35
C GLN A 33 -6.11 7.73 -3.48
N ASN A 34 -6.03 9.05 -3.37
CA ASN A 34 -4.77 9.75 -3.28
C ASN A 34 -4.77 10.71 -2.10
N PHE A 35 -3.59 10.96 -1.56
CA PHE A 35 -3.40 12.00 -0.57
C PHE A 35 -1.98 12.54 -0.66
N ASP A 36 -1.82 13.81 -0.28
CA ASP A 36 -0.52 14.45 -0.20
C ASP A 36 -0.03 14.47 1.25
N SER A 37 1.28 14.30 1.43
CA SER A 37 1.93 14.38 2.73
C SER A 37 3.26 15.13 2.62
N LYS A 38 3.54 15.93 3.64
CA LYS A 38 4.79 16.68 3.79
C LYS A 38 5.57 16.10 4.97
N LYS A 39 6.74 15.52 4.71
CA LYS A 39 7.58 14.93 5.77
C LYS A 39 9.06 15.19 5.58
N TYR A 40 9.78 15.25 6.69
CA TYR A 40 11.23 15.39 6.69
C TYR A 40 11.88 14.08 6.24
N SER A 41 12.69 14.15 5.19
CA SER A 41 13.49 13.02 4.73
C SER A 41 14.84 13.03 5.44
N GLU A 42 15.03 12.10 6.37
CA GLU A 42 16.28 11.96 7.13
C GLU A 42 17.49 11.71 6.22
N SER A 43 17.32 10.98 5.11
CA SER A 43 18.39 10.69 4.16
C SER A 43 18.85 11.92 3.39
N ASP A 44 17.89 12.78 3.01
CA ASP A 44 18.15 13.95 2.16
C ASP A 44 18.29 15.24 2.97
N LYS A 45 18.10 15.15 4.30
CA LYS A 45 18.11 16.27 5.24
C LYS A 45 17.21 17.44 4.84
N THR A 46 16.12 17.15 4.14
CA THR A 46 15.18 18.15 3.61
C THR A 46 13.74 17.70 3.75
N THR A 47 12.81 18.66 3.77
CA THR A 47 11.39 18.36 3.74
C THR A 47 10.96 18.04 2.32
N LYS A 48 10.33 16.88 2.13
CA LYS A 48 9.80 16.42 0.85
C LYS A 48 8.28 16.40 0.88
N TYR A 49 7.71 16.69 -0.28
CA TYR A 49 6.28 16.56 -0.55
C TYR A 49 6.08 15.27 -1.34
N TYR A 50 5.16 14.43 -0.87
CA TYR A 50 4.83 13.15 -1.47
C TYR A 50 3.36 13.15 -1.85
N SER A 51 3.07 12.73 -3.07
CA SER A 51 1.72 12.37 -3.50
C SER A 51 1.62 10.85 -3.50
N PHE A 52 0.78 10.30 -2.62
CA PHE A 52 0.57 8.87 -2.48
C PHE A 52 -0.70 8.45 -3.22
N TYR A 53 -0.65 7.27 -3.83
CA TYR A 53 -1.82 6.56 -4.35
C TYR A 53 -2.01 5.29 -3.52
N ILE A 54 -3.18 5.16 -2.90
CA ILE A 54 -3.59 3.99 -2.14
C ILE A 54 -4.59 3.21 -2.98
N PHE A 55 -4.36 1.90 -3.11
CA PHE A 55 -5.26 0.98 -3.77
C PHE A 55 -5.75 -0.03 -2.73
N ILE A 56 -7.07 -0.27 -2.68
CA ILE A 56 -7.63 -1.45 -2.03
C ILE A 56 -7.83 -2.50 -3.11
N VAL A 57 -7.34 -3.70 -2.85
CA VAL A 57 -7.29 -4.78 -3.81
C VAL A 57 -7.79 -6.06 -3.17
N GLN A 58 -8.71 -6.74 -3.85
CA GLN A 58 -9.08 -8.11 -3.57
C GLN A 58 -8.32 -9.03 -4.53
N ILE A 59 -7.77 -10.12 -4.00
CA ILE A 59 -7.09 -11.14 -4.80
C ILE A 59 -7.81 -12.46 -4.61
N ASP A 60 -8.40 -12.96 -5.68
CA ASP A 60 -9.07 -14.25 -5.68
C ASP A 60 -8.04 -15.39 -5.65
N ASN A 61 -8.32 -16.44 -4.87
CA ASN A 61 -7.50 -17.65 -4.83
C ASN A 61 -6.00 -17.41 -4.58
N LEU A 62 -5.63 -16.44 -3.73
CA LEU A 62 -4.24 -16.16 -3.38
C LEU A 62 -3.51 -17.47 -2.96
N PRO A 63 -2.38 -17.85 -3.56
CA PRO A 63 -1.68 -19.09 -3.24
C PRO A 63 -1.35 -19.25 -1.75
N ASP A 64 -1.46 -20.47 -1.21
CA ASP A 64 -1.30 -20.75 0.23
C ASP A 64 0.06 -20.31 0.79
N GLN A 65 1.11 -20.33 -0.03
CA GLN A 65 2.43 -19.83 0.36
C GLN A 65 2.43 -18.35 0.79
N PHE A 66 1.51 -17.54 0.25
CA PHE A 66 1.34 -16.13 0.57
C PHE A 66 0.31 -15.87 1.66
N ARG A 67 -0.46 -16.88 2.10
CA ARG A 67 -1.46 -16.73 3.18
C ARG A 67 -0.86 -16.80 4.58
N LYS A 68 0.42 -17.17 4.71
CA LYS A 68 1.15 -17.19 5.98
C LYS A 68 1.35 -15.77 6.50
N SER A 69 1.30 -15.58 7.83
CA SER A 69 1.51 -14.27 8.48
C SER A 69 2.78 -13.55 8.04
N SER A 70 3.82 -14.30 7.67
CA SER A 70 4.95 -13.79 6.90
C SER A 70 5.44 -14.82 5.89
N PHE A 71 6.00 -14.33 4.79
CA PHE A 71 6.56 -15.17 3.73
C PHE A 71 7.72 -14.48 3.04
N LYS A 72 8.54 -15.27 2.33
CA LYS A 72 9.61 -14.77 1.47
C LYS A 72 9.24 -15.07 0.03
N HIS A 73 9.43 -14.10 -0.84
CA HIS A 73 9.20 -14.25 -2.27
C HIS A 73 10.07 -13.23 -3.03
N LYS A 74 10.68 -13.62 -4.15
CA LYS A 74 11.59 -12.78 -4.97
C LYS A 74 12.55 -11.91 -4.14
N ASN A 75 13.29 -12.55 -3.22
CA ASN A 75 14.26 -11.92 -2.31
C ASN A 75 13.73 -10.83 -1.37
N LYS A 76 12.40 -10.70 -1.24
CA LYS A 76 11.75 -9.82 -0.28
C LYS A 76 11.05 -10.64 0.80
N LYS A 77 10.98 -10.07 2.00
CA LYS A 77 10.21 -10.64 3.12
C LYS A 77 8.96 -9.78 3.33
N TYR A 78 7.81 -10.43 3.27
CA TYR A 78 6.49 -9.82 3.39
C TYR A 78 5.85 -10.22 4.72
N TYR A 79 4.95 -9.36 5.19
CA TYR A 79 4.21 -9.53 6.42
C TYR A 79 2.77 -9.10 6.19
N TRP A 80 1.83 -9.95 6.57
CA TRP A 80 0.46 -9.50 6.83
C TRP A 80 0.43 -8.95 8.25
N MET A 81 0.03 -7.70 8.41
CA MET A 81 -0.02 -7.01 9.69
C MET A 81 -1.38 -6.35 9.85
N THR A 82 -1.93 -6.45 11.05
CA THR A 82 -3.04 -5.62 11.50
C THR A 82 -2.59 -4.16 11.66
N PHE A 83 -3.55 -3.22 11.70
CA PHE A 83 -3.23 -1.82 11.95
C PHE A 83 -2.54 -1.61 13.32
N ASP A 84 -2.95 -2.34 14.35
CA ASP A 84 -2.35 -2.24 15.68
C ASP A 84 -0.91 -2.72 15.69
N GLU A 85 -0.58 -3.80 14.97
CA GLU A 85 0.80 -4.24 14.78
C GLU A 85 1.65 -3.22 14.02
N MET A 86 1.09 -2.59 12.97
CA MET A 86 1.79 -1.53 12.22
C MET A 86 2.05 -0.29 13.10
N LEU A 87 1.07 0.13 13.90
CA LEU A 87 1.16 1.29 14.79
C LEU A 87 2.08 1.05 15.99
N SER A 88 2.20 -0.22 16.42
CA SER A 88 3.13 -0.64 17.48
C SER A 88 4.57 -0.77 16.97
N ASN A 89 4.79 -0.90 15.66
CA ASN A 89 6.12 -0.99 15.07
C ASN A 89 6.80 0.40 15.00
N ARG A 90 7.83 0.60 15.84
CA ARG A 90 8.56 1.88 15.95
C ARG A 90 9.09 2.41 14.61
N LYS A 91 9.57 1.53 13.71
CA LYS A 91 10.12 1.96 12.41
C LYS A 91 9.00 2.40 11.46
N ILE A 92 7.92 1.63 11.39
CA ILE A 92 6.74 1.99 10.57
C ILE A 92 6.17 3.31 11.07
N LYS A 93 5.93 3.45 12.38
CA LYS A 93 5.43 4.68 12.98
C LYS A 93 6.32 5.88 12.71
N LYS A 94 7.65 5.73 12.78
CA LYS A 94 8.57 6.84 12.50
C LYS A 94 8.50 7.32 11.04
N MET A 95 8.31 6.41 10.09
CA MET A 95 8.48 6.72 8.65
C MET A 95 7.17 6.90 7.88
N ASN A 96 6.10 6.23 8.31
CA ASN A 96 4.87 6.02 7.53
C ASN A 96 3.59 6.09 8.39
N LEU A 97 3.61 6.77 9.55
CA LEU A 97 2.41 6.92 10.38
C LEU A 97 1.26 7.59 9.59
N ASP A 98 1.58 8.61 8.80
CA ASP A 98 0.65 9.29 7.89
C ASP A 98 -0.05 8.32 6.92
N VAL A 99 0.72 7.43 6.30
CA VAL A 99 0.19 6.41 5.38
C VAL A 99 -0.68 5.41 6.13
N VAL A 100 -0.24 4.91 7.29
CA VAL A 100 -0.99 3.92 8.08
C VAL A 100 -2.32 4.50 8.56
N ASP A 101 -2.33 5.74 9.07
CA ASP A 101 -3.56 6.41 9.51
C ASP A 101 -4.53 6.63 8.34
N GLN A 102 -4.03 7.00 7.16
CA GLN A 102 -4.87 7.15 5.97
C GLN A 102 -5.49 5.82 5.53
N VAL A 103 -4.70 4.74 5.45
CA VAL A 103 -5.19 3.41 5.06
C VAL A 103 -6.21 2.89 6.08
N ARG A 104 -5.97 3.09 7.39
CA ARG A 104 -6.90 2.70 8.45
C ARG A 104 -8.23 3.45 8.36
N THR A 105 -8.17 4.75 8.10
CA THR A 105 -9.37 5.58 7.91
C THR A 105 -10.17 5.07 6.71
N LEU A 106 -9.50 4.87 5.57
CA LEU A 106 -10.14 4.36 4.36
C LEU A 106 -10.78 2.98 4.57
N ASN A 107 -10.09 2.07 5.24
CA ASN A 107 -10.59 0.74 5.57
C ASN A 107 -11.87 0.80 6.42
N ASN A 108 -11.90 1.69 7.42
CA ASN A 108 -13.07 1.87 8.27
C ASN A 108 -14.26 2.49 7.53
N THR A 109 -14.03 3.27 6.48
CA THR A 109 -15.09 3.89 5.67
C THR A 109 -15.65 2.94 4.62
N LEU A 110 -14.82 2.07 4.03
CA LEU A 110 -15.20 1.26 2.86
C LEU A 110 -15.59 -0.19 3.18
N LEU A 111 -15.22 -0.72 4.34
CA LEU A 111 -15.44 -2.14 4.69
C LEU A 111 -16.29 -2.33 5.96
N LYS A 112 -16.99 -1.29 6.42
CA LYS A 112 -17.90 -1.35 7.58
C LYS A 112 -19.39 -1.20 7.22
N ASP A 113 -19.76 -1.64 6.02
CA ASP A 113 -21.15 -1.96 5.66
C ASP A 113 -21.33 -3.47 5.52
#